data_AF-A0A9W7F1L5-F1
#
_entry.id   AF-A0A9W7F1L5-F1
#
_cell.length_a   1.000
_cell.length_b   1.000
_cell.length_c   1.000
_cell.angle_alpha   90.00
_cell.angle_beta   90.00
_cell.angle_gamma   90.00
#
_symmetry.space_group_name_H-M   'P 1'
#
loop_
_entity.id
_entity.type
_entity.pdbx_description
1 polymer ?
#
loop_
_entity_poly.entity_id
_entity_poly.type
_entity_poly.pdbx_seq_one_letter_code
_entity_poly.pdbx_strand_id
1 'polypeptide(L)'
;MEKAKNLDDANEFFGETMEQIYGLLQESGLPDSSVESLKKMIEEDSHMDALEATEEYTRCFPYMKTSSLIFLLTQAWEQLCTLNDYLKGKTEKKVTLLVADSKTEPEVMDAAVAKREDAGRVCTRGNLKLYKMRALKLVWEKKEAGDVEGEGEGEGEGEMI
;
A
#
# COMPACT_ATOMS: atom_id res chain seq x y z
N MET A 1 16.85 -3.00 3.98
CA MET A 1 15.62 -2.52 4.63
C MET A 1 15.49 -3.27 5.95
N GLU A 2 15.55 -2.58 7.08
CA GLU A 2 15.40 -3.20 8.39
C GLU A 2 13.97 -3.74 8.51
N LYS A 3 13.80 -5.00 8.96
CA LYS A 3 12.47 -5.57 9.15
C LYS A 3 11.91 -5.06 10.48
N ALA A 4 10.67 -4.58 10.48
CA ALA A 4 9.95 -4.25 11.71
C ALA A 4 9.99 -5.44 12.67
N LYS A 5 10.34 -5.18 13.94
CA LYS A 5 10.47 -6.23 14.97
C LYS A 5 9.18 -6.34 15.79
N ASN A 6 8.37 -5.27 15.81
CA ASN A 6 7.11 -5.18 16.52
C ASN A 6 6.12 -4.25 15.78
N LEU A 7 4.92 -4.06 16.37
CA LEU A 7 3.85 -3.24 15.79
C LEU A 7 4.19 -1.75 15.76
N ASP A 8 4.91 -1.26 16.77
CA ASP A 8 5.27 0.15 16.91
C ASP A 8 6.31 0.52 15.84
N ASP A 9 7.33 -0.33 15.64
CA ASP A 9 8.30 -0.18 14.54
C ASP A 9 7.58 -0.13 13.16
N ALA A 10 6.58 -1.00 12.96
CA ALA A 10 5.85 -1.06 11.70
C ALA A 10 5.03 0.22 11.45
N ASN A 11 4.42 0.77 12.49
CA ASN A 11 3.70 2.05 12.44
C ASN A 11 4.65 3.22 12.18
N GLU A 12 5.79 3.26 12.87
CA GLU A 12 6.81 4.30 12.70
C GLU A 12 7.33 4.31 11.25
N PHE A 13 7.77 3.17 10.73
CA PHE A 13 8.25 3.05 9.35
C PHE A 13 7.19 3.42 8.31
N PHE A 14 5.92 3.06 8.56
CA PHE A 14 4.80 3.46 7.71
C PHE A 14 4.60 4.98 7.72
N GLY A 15 4.59 5.59 8.90
CA GLY A 15 4.48 7.04 9.07
C GLY A 15 5.60 7.80 8.36
N GLU A 16 6.85 7.40 8.55
CA GLU A 16 8.00 8.00 7.86
C GLU A 16 7.88 7.92 6.33
N THR A 17 7.36 6.81 5.80
CA THR A 17 7.19 6.63 4.37
C THR A 17 6.03 7.50 3.84
N MET A 18 4.96 7.65 4.61
CA MET A 18 3.87 8.57 4.28
C MET A 18 4.33 10.03 4.25
N GLU A 19 5.18 10.46 5.19
CA GLU A 19 5.76 11.82 5.17
C GLU A 19 6.59 12.07 3.90
N GLN A 20 7.36 11.06 3.44
CA GLN A 20 8.09 11.16 2.16
C GLN A 20 7.14 11.25 0.96
N ILE A 21 6.03 10.51 0.99
CA ILE A 21 4.98 10.59 -0.04
C ILE A 21 4.39 12.01 -0.05
N TYR A 22 4.04 12.57 1.11
CA TYR A 22 3.48 13.93 1.19
C TYR A 22 4.42 14.97 0.62
N GLY A 23 5.70 14.93 1.00
CA GLY A 23 6.73 15.82 0.45
C GLY A 23 6.80 15.73 -1.08
N LEU A 24 6.84 14.51 -1.63
CA LEU A 24 6.86 14.31 -3.08
C LEU A 24 5.60 14.83 -3.78
N LEU A 25 4.42 14.64 -3.19
CA LEU A 25 3.16 15.15 -3.73
C LEU A 25 3.13 16.68 -3.76
N GLN A 26 3.57 17.33 -2.68
CA GLN A 26 3.66 18.80 -2.59
C GLN A 26 4.67 19.37 -3.59
N GLU A 27 5.86 18.76 -3.69
CA GLU A 27 6.88 19.12 -4.69
C GLU A 27 6.37 18.97 -6.12
N SER A 28 5.46 18.02 -6.35
CA SER A 28 4.82 17.79 -7.65
C SER A 28 3.63 18.74 -7.92
N GLY A 29 3.35 19.67 -7.02
CA GLY A 29 2.30 20.70 -7.17
C GLY A 29 0.90 20.27 -6.73
N LEU A 30 0.77 19.17 -5.97
CA LEU A 30 -0.51 18.81 -5.36
C LEU A 30 -0.89 19.88 -4.30
N PRO A 31 -2.13 20.39 -4.29
CA PRO A 31 -2.56 21.38 -3.30
C PRO A 31 -2.44 20.85 -1.86
N ASP A 32 -2.03 21.72 -0.93
CA ASP A 32 -1.90 21.37 0.49
C ASP A 32 -3.20 20.80 1.07
N SER A 33 -4.36 21.29 0.64
CA SER A 33 -5.67 20.77 1.08
C SER A 33 -5.87 19.28 0.75
N SER A 34 -5.30 18.80 -0.36
CA SER A 34 -5.36 17.39 -0.74
C SER A 34 -4.45 16.55 0.14
N VAL A 35 -3.26 17.06 0.47
CA VAL A 35 -2.31 16.40 1.39
C VAL A 35 -2.86 16.35 2.81
N GLU A 36 -3.48 17.42 3.29
CA GLU A 36 -4.16 17.43 4.60
C GLU A 36 -5.32 16.44 4.65
N SER A 37 -6.02 16.22 3.53
CA SER A 37 -7.06 15.18 3.45
C SER A 37 -6.45 13.77 3.60
N LEU A 38 -5.28 13.51 3.02
CA LEU A 38 -4.57 12.24 3.19
C LEU A 38 -4.09 12.04 4.64
N LYS A 39 -3.51 13.07 5.26
CA LYS A 39 -3.08 13.02 6.67
C LYS A 39 -4.25 12.69 7.59
N LYS A 40 -5.40 13.34 7.36
CA LYS A 40 -6.62 13.06 8.11
C LYS A 40 -7.06 11.60 7.97
N MET A 41 -6.98 11.01 6.78
CA MET A 41 -7.27 9.57 6.61
C MET A 41 -6.33 8.70 7.42
N ILE A 42 -5.05 9.07 7.55
CA ILE A 42 -4.09 8.34 8.40
C ILE A 42 -4.45 8.48 9.88
N GLU A 43 -4.78 9.69 10.35
CA GLU A 43 -5.22 9.94 11.73
C GLU A 43 -6.50 9.17 12.10
N GLU A 44 -7.36 8.90 11.12
CA GLU A 44 -8.60 8.12 11.25
C GLU A 44 -8.39 6.60 11.00
N ASP A 45 -7.15 6.09 11.08
CA ASP A 45 -6.77 4.69 10.83
C ASP A 45 -7.18 4.15 9.44
N SER A 46 -7.49 5.04 8.49
CA SER A 46 -7.93 4.70 7.12
C SER A 46 -6.73 4.58 6.16
N HIS A 47 -5.70 3.86 6.60
CA HIS A 47 -4.40 3.75 5.91
C HIS A 47 -4.50 3.24 4.46
N MET A 48 -5.34 2.23 4.22
CA MET A 48 -5.52 1.67 2.88
C MET A 48 -6.13 2.68 1.92
N ASP A 49 -7.12 3.43 2.39
CA ASP A 49 -7.84 4.39 1.55
C ASP A 49 -6.95 5.60 1.24
N ALA A 50 -6.09 6.02 2.18
CA ALA A 50 -5.05 7.02 1.94
C ALA A 50 -4.05 6.58 0.85
N LEU A 51 -3.57 5.34 0.89
CA LEU A 51 -2.66 4.81 -0.14
C LEU A 51 -3.36 4.67 -1.50
N GLU A 52 -4.62 4.27 -1.52
CA GLU A 52 -5.41 4.18 -2.75
C GLU A 52 -5.68 5.56 -3.36
N ALA A 53 -6.03 6.56 -2.55
CA ALA A 53 -6.17 7.95 -3.02
C ALA A 53 -4.83 8.51 -3.54
N THR A 54 -3.73 8.19 -2.88
CA THR A 54 -2.39 8.56 -3.34
C THR A 54 -2.05 7.92 -4.70
N GLU A 55 -2.43 6.64 -4.89
CA GLU A 55 -2.29 5.94 -6.18
C GLU A 55 -3.00 6.70 -7.30
N GLU A 56 -4.19 7.26 -7.06
CA GLU A 56 -4.94 7.99 -8.08
C GLU A 56 -4.20 9.24 -8.59
N TYR A 57 -3.43 9.92 -7.72
CA TYR A 57 -2.64 11.09 -8.14
C TYR A 57 -1.55 10.74 -9.17
N THR A 58 -1.07 9.50 -9.22
CA THR A 58 -0.14 9.06 -10.27
C THR A 58 -0.70 9.23 -11.69
N ARG A 59 -2.04 9.25 -11.83
CA ARG A 59 -2.73 9.34 -13.12
C ARG A 59 -3.13 10.76 -13.50
N CYS A 60 -3.19 11.67 -12.52
CA CYS A 60 -3.72 13.03 -12.71
C CYS A 60 -2.64 14.09 -12.92
N PHE A 61 -1.38 13.80 -12.57
CA PHE A 61 -0.30 14.78 -12.57
C PHE A 61 0.84 14.37 -13.52
N PRO A 62 0.84 14.83 -14.79
CA PRO A 62 1.83 14.42 -15.79
C PRO A 62 3.27 14.88 -15.47
N TYR A 63 3.44 15.87 -14.60
CA TYR A 63 4.75 16.38 -14.17
C TYR A 63 5.31 15.66 -12.94
N MET A 64 4.54 14.76 -12.33
CA MET A 64 4.95 14.00 -11.16
C MET A 64 6.02 12.99 -11.55
N LYS A 65 7.03 12.81 -10.68
CA LYS A 65 8.02 11.72 -10.83
C LYS A 65 7.34 10.38 -10.50
N THR A 66 6.62 9.84 -11.48
CA THR A 66 5.76 8.66 -11.32
C THR A 66 6.53 7.45 -10.80
N SER A 67 7.77 7.22 -11.23
CA SER A 67 8.58 6.10 -10.72
C SER A 67 8.90 6.25 -9.22
N SER A 68 9.34 7.42 -8.79
CA SER A 68 9.61 7.71 -7.37
C SER A 68 8.38 7.50 -6.49
N LEU A 69 7.21 7.98 -6.94
CA LEU A 69 5.97 7.80 -6.18
C LEU A 69 5.56 6.31 -6.12
N ILE A 70 5.69 5.56 -7.22
CA ILE A 70 5.39 4.12 -7.26
C ILE A 70 6.30 3.34 -6.30
N PHE A 71 7.58 3.72 -6.20
CA PHE A 71 8.53 3.04 -5.32
C PHE A 71 8.18 3.28 -3.85
N LEU A 72 7.86 4.53 -3.50
CA LEU A 72 7.40 4.89 -2.15
C LEU A 72 6.06 4.24 -1.81
N LEU A 73 5.08 4.25 -2.73
CA LEU A 73 3.81 3.56 -2.55
C LEU A 73 4.02 2.06 -2.33
N THR A 74 4.92 1.43 -3.09
CA THR A 74 5.25 0.01 -2.91
C THR A 74 5.79 -0.25 -1.50
N GLN A 75 6.72 0.59 -1.03
CA GLN A 75 7.26 0.49 0.34
C GLN A 75 6.19 0.69 1.40
N ALA A 76 5.32 1.68 1.25
CA ALA A 76 4.21 1.93 2.18
C ALA A 76 3.23 0.75 2.22
N TRP A 77 2.92 0.13 1.09
CA TRP A 77 2.11 -1.09 1.03
C TRP A 77 2.80 -2.29 1.70
N GLU A 78 4.12 -2.45 1.57
CA GLU A 78 4.87 -3.51 2.27
C GLU A 78 4.80 -3.34 3.79
N GLN A 79 4.95 -2.12 4.28
CA GLN A 79 4.87 -1.79 5.70
C GLN A 79 3.43 -1.97 6.23
N LEU A 80 2.42 -1.50 5.49
CA LEU A 80 1.02 -1.67 5.87
C LEU A 80 0.59 -3.14 5.88
N CYS A 81 1.03 -3.96 4.91
CA CYS A 81 0.79 -5.40 4.94
C CYS A 81 1.46 -6.05 6.16
N THR A 82 2.67 -5.63 6.52
CA THR A 82 3.36 -6.10 7.72
C THR A 82 2.57 -5.78 8.99
N LEU A 83 2.07 -4.54 9.10
CA LEU A 83 1.20 -4.11 10.21
C LEU A 83 -0.06 -4.97 10.30
N ASN A 84 -0.74 -5.17 9.18
CA ASN A 84 -1.98 -5.94 9.12
C ASN A 84 -1.76 -7.42 9.49
N ASP A 85 -0.63 -8.01 9.11
CA ASP A 85 -0.29 -9.38 9.48
C ASP A 85 -0.09 -9.53 11.01
N TYR A 86 0.52 -8.54 11.67
CA TYR A 86 0.60 -8.52 13.14
C TYR A 86 -0.78 -8.43 13.78
N LEU A 87 -1.66 -7.55 13.26
CA LEU A 87 -3.02 -7.40 13.77
C LEU A 87 -3.84 -8.67 13.58
N LYS A 88 -3.75 -9.30 12.41
CA LYS A 88 -4.37 -10.60 12.12
C LYS A 88 -3.90 -11.66 13.11
N GLY A 89 -2.58 -11.81 13.29
CA GLY A 89 -2.02 -12.77 14.26
C GLY A 89 -2.50 -12.51 15.70
N LYS A 90 -2.69 -11.24 16.10
CA LYS A 90 -3.25 -10.87 17.41
C LYS A 90 -4.71 -11.30 17.53
N THR A 91 -5.53 -11.10 16.50
CA THR A 91 -6.94 -11.53 16.49
C THR A 91 -7.09 -13.04 16.49
N GLU A 92 -6.23 -13.77 15.76
CA GLU A 92 -6.20 -15.23 15.76
C GLU A 92 -5.89 -15.78 17.15
N LYS A 93 -4.84 -15.27 17.80
CA LYS A 93 -4.49 -15.64 19.18
C LYS A 93 -5.63 -15.36 20.16
N LYS A 94 -6.32 -14.22 20.02
CA LYS A 94 -7.47 -13.88 20.87
C LYS A 94 -8.59 -14.91 20.73
N VAL A 95 -8.95 -15.28 19.49
CA VAL A 95 -9.97 -16.32 19.25
C VAL A 95 -9.53 -17.66 19.85
N THR A 96 -8.28 -18.07 19.65
CA THR A 96 -7.75 -19.32 20.24
C THR A 96 -7.87 -19.35 21.77
N LEU A 97 -7.54 -18.24 22.44
CA LEU A 97 -7.65 -18.13 23.90
C LEU A 97 -9.10 -18.21 24.37
N LEU A 98 -10.02 -17.52 23.69
CA LEU A 98 -11.45 -17.56 24.02
C LEU A 98 -12.06 -18.95 23.80
N VAL A 99 -11.61 -19.68 22.76
CA VAL A 99 -12.08 -21.06 22.49
C VAL A 99 -11.63 -22.02 23.60
N ALA A 100 -10.46 -21.78 24.18
CA ALA A 100 -9.95 -22.57 25.30
C ALA A 100 -10.66 -22.27 26.63
N ASP A 101 -11.32 -21.11 26.76
CA ASP A 101 -12.07 -20.74 27.97
C ASP A 101 -13.54 -21.19 27.87
N SER A 102 -13.88 -22.19 28.67
CA SER A 102 -15.22 -22.80 28.73
C SER A 102 -16.31 -21.89 29.31
N LYS A 103 -15.94 -20.69 29.80
CA LYS A 103 -16.86 -19.71 30.36
C LYS A 103 -17.05 -18.48 29.47
N THR A 104 -16.46 -18.46 28.27
CA THR A 104 -16.61 -17.33 27.34
C THR A 104 -18.08 -17.15 26.96
N GLU A 105 -18.59 -15.93 27.12
CA GLU A 105 -19.93 -15.56 26.68
C GLU A 105 -20.02 -15.60 25.14
N PRO A 106 -21.13 -16.11 24.56
CA PRO A 106 -21.28 -16.21 23.10
C PRO A 106 -21.07 -14.88 22.37
N GLU A 107 -21.57 -13.76 22.91
CA GLU A 107 -21.43 -12.43 22.31
C GLU A 107 -19.95 -11.99 22.21
N VAL A 108 -19.14 -12.34 23.21
CA VAL A 108 -17.70 -12.03 23.23
C VAL A 108 -16.94 -12.87 22.20
N MET A 109 -17.33 -14.14 22.04
CA MET A 109 -16.79 -15.03 21.02
C MET A 109 -17.13 -14.51 19.61
N ASP A 110 -18.40 -14.19 19.36
CA ASP A 110 -18.89 -13.72 18.06
C ASP A 110 -18.19 -12.42 17.65
N ALA A 111 -18.05 -11.47 18.57
CA ALA A 111 -17.31 -10.23 18.32
C ALA A 111 -15.83 -10.47 17.99
N ALA A 112 -15.19 -11.45 18.65
CA ALA A 112 -13.80 -11.80 18.38
C ALA A 112 -13.62 -12.49 17.02
N VAL A 113 -14.55 -13.38 16.64
CA VAL A 113 -14.57 -14.04 15.33
C VAL A 113 -14.80 -13.02 14.22
N ALA A 114 -15.77 -12.11 14.38
CA ALA A 114 -16.03 -11.04 13.43
C ALA A 114 -14.79 -10.16 13.20
N LYS A 115 -14.07 -9.81 14.28
CA LYS A 115 -12.82 -9.04 14.19
C LYS A 115 -11.69 -9.81 13.50
N ARG A 116 -11.57 -11.13 13.72
CA ARG A 116 -10.60 -11.98 13.02
C ARG A 116 -10.89 -12.05 11.53
N GLU A 117 -12.16 -12.23 11.16
CA GLU A 117 -12.57 -12.25 9.75
C GLU A 117 -12.30 -10.93 9.06
N ASP A 118 -12.58 -9.82 9.76
CA ASP A 118 -12.29 -8.49 9.26
C ASP A 118 -10.80 -8.26 9.02
N ALA A 119 -9.95 -8.58 10.01
CA ALA A 119 -8.49 -8.55 9.85
C ALA A 119 -8.02 -9.43 8.67
N GLY A 120 -8.64 -10.60 8.47
CA GLY A 120 -8.37 -11.46 7.32
C GLY A 120 -8.71 -10.81 5.98
N ARG A 121 -9.85 -10.11 5.88
CA ARG A 121 -10.25 -9.37 4.68
C ARG A 121 -9.28 -8.22 4.39
N VAL A 122 -8.91 -7.45 5.42
CA VAL A 122 -7.95 -6.34 5.33
C VAL A 122 -6.58 -6.83 4.84
N CYS A 123 -6.02 -7.89 5.43
CA CYS A 123 -4.77 -8.52 4.96
C CYS A 123 -4.87 -8.95 3.50
N THR A 124 -6.00 -9.53 3.09
CA THR A 124 -6.20 -10.01 1.72
C THR A 124 -6.22 -8.86 0.72
N ARG A 125 -6.99 -7.79 1.01
CA ARG A 125 -7.06 -6.59 0.17
C ARG A 125 -5.68 -5.92 0.08
N GLY A 126 -4.96 -5.79 1.19
CA GLY A 126 -3.63 -5.20 1.23
C GLY A 126 -2.62 -5.98 0.38
N ASN A 127 -2.59 -7.31 0.52
CA ASN A 127 -1.70 -8.16 -0.27
C ASN A 127 -1.99 -8.11 -1.77
N LEU A 128 -3.27 -8.01 -2.17
CA LEU A 128 -3.64 -7.83 -3.57
C LEU A 128 -3.12 -6.50 -4.13
N LYS A 129 -3.25 -5.42 -3.36
CA LYS A 129 -2.72 -4.10 -3.73
C LYS A 129 -1.18 -4.10 -3.81
N LEU A 130 -0.52 -4.68 -2.82
CA LEU A 130 0.94 -4.85 -2.83
C LEU A 130 1.43 -5.63 -4.04
N TYR A 131 0.76 -6.73 -4.42
CA TYR A 131 1.11 -7.49 -5.61
C TYR A 131 1.07 -6.61 -6.88
N LYS A 132 0.01 -5.81 -7.05
CA LYS A 132 -0.12 -4.86 -8.17
C LYS A 132 1.02 -3.82 -8.16
N MET A 133 1.35 -3.28 -6.99
CA MET A 133 2.42 -2.29 -6.84
C MET A 133 3.80 -2.87 -7.15
N ARG A 134 4.10 -4.10 -6.71
CA ARG A 134 5.34 -4.80 -7.07
C ARG A 134 5.44 -5.03 -8.57
N ALA A 135 4.35 -5.46 -9.21
CA ALA A 135 4.32 -5.62 -10.67
C ALA A 135 4.59 -4.29 -11.39
N LEU A 136 3.96 -3.20 -10.93
CA LEU A 136 4.16 -1.87 -11.50
C LEU A 136 5.59 -1.35 -11.28
N LYS A 137 6.16 -1.55 -10.08
CA LYS A 137 7.55 -1.22 -9.77
C LYS A 137 8.53 -1.92 -10.71
N LEU A 138 8.35 -3.22 -10.96
CA LEU A 138 9.18 -4.00 -11.89
C LEU A 138 9.13 -3.43 -13.32
N VAL A 139 7.98 -2.94 -13.79
CA VAL A 139 7.86 -2.31 -15.11
C VAL A 139 8.70 -1.03 -15.18
N TRP A 140 8.66 -0.21 -14.13
CA TRP A 140 9.45 1.02 -14.07
C TRP A 140 10.95 0.77 -13.89
N GLU A 141 11.35 -0.23 -13.10
CA GLU A 141 12.76 -0.64 -12.98
C GLU A 141 13.34 -1.06 -14.33
N LYS A 142 12.59 -1.84 -15.13
CA LYS A 142 13.00 -2.21 -16.50
C LYS A 142 13.08 -1.00 -17.43
N LYS A 143 12.12 -0.08 -17.32
CA LYS A 143 12.10 1.15 -18.13
C LYS A 143 13.29 2.06 -17.84
N GLU A 144 13.64 2.22 -16.56
CA GLU A 144 14.81 3.01 -16.14
C GLU A 144 16.14 2.32 -16.50
N ALA A 145 16.19 0.99 -16.50
CA ALA A 145 17.34 0.20 -16.94
C ALA A 145 17.57 0.22 -18.48
N GLY A 146 16.59 0.67 -19.26
CA GLY A 146 16.66 0.68 -20.73
C GLY A 146 16.28 -0.64 -21.41
N ASP A 147 15.69 -1.59 -20.68
CA ASP A 147 15.39 -2.96 -21.15
C ASP A 147 14.03 -3.09 -21.85
N VAL A 148 13.41 -1.98 -22.26
CA VAL A 148 12.17 -2.03 -23.04
C VAL A 148 12.55 -2.10 -24.52
N GLU A 149 12.72 -3.33 -25.02
CA GLU A 149 12.78 -3.58 -26.46
C GLU A 149 11.54 -2.96 -27.12
N GLY A 150 11.78 -2.03 -28.04
CA GLY A 150 10.74 -1.31 -28.74
C GLY A 150 9.86 -2.27 -29.54
N GLU A 151 8.55 -2.19 -29.32
CA GLU A 151 7.59 -2.63 -30.33
C GLU A 151 7.72 -1.67 -31.51
N GLY A 152 8.15 -2.22 -32.65
CA GLY A 152 8.59 -1.46 -33.81
C GLY A 152 7.49 -0.66 -34.50
N GLU A 153 7.84 0.58 -34.84
CA GLU A 153 7.35 1.19 -36.07
C GLU A 153 8.33 0.79 -37.18
N GLY A 154 7.94 -0.24 -37.94
CA GLY A 154 8.64 -0.58 -39.17
C GLY A 154 8.46 0.55 -40.18
N GLU A 155 9.53 1.27 -40.45
CA GLU A 155 9.69 2.08 -41.66
C GLU A 155 9.59 1.14 -42.87
N GLY A 156 8.39 1.03 -43.43
CA GLY A 156 8.16 0.47 -44.75
C GLY A 156 8.44 1.55 -45.79
N GLU A 157 9.69 1.69 -46.21
CA GLU A 157 10.04 2.32 -47.48
C GLU A 157 9.34 1.54 -48.62
N GLY A 158 8.26 2.12 -49.14
CA GLY A 158 7.59 1.68 -50.35
C GLY A 158 7.89 2.66 -51.48
N GLU A 159 9.01 2.43 -52.16
CA GLU A 159 9.36 3.02 -53.44
C GLU A 159 8.25 2.72 -54.47
N MET A 160 7.63 3.75 -55.05
CA MET A 160 6.89 3.64 -56.31
C MET A 160 7.16 4.89 -57.16
N ILE A 161 8.20 4.81 -58.01
CA ILE A 161 8.26 5.38 -59.36
C ILE A 161 8.98 4.40 -60.26
#